data_AF-A0AAW2FTN7-F1
#
_entry.id   AF-A0AAW2FTN7-F1
#
_cell.length_a   1.000
_cell.length_b   1.000
_cell.length_c   1.000
_cell.angle_alpha   90.00
_cell.angle_beta   90.00
_cell.angle_gamma   90.00
#
_symmetry.space_group_name_H-M   'P 1'
#
loop_
_entity.id
_entity.type
_entity.pdbx_description
1 polymer ?
#
loop_
_entity_poly.entity_id
_entity_poly.type
_entity_poly.pdbx_seq_one_letter_code
_entity_poly.pdbx_strand_id
1 'polypeptide(L)'
;MLPTANETKDELWWSIYAWWSCVLVLKMMLLTWYTGQIRVREQVIHSEEDRMWMTKKPEIILCTTGDGHPDVIRIRRAHRYDLETVLPFMVFTPLWLHVETCNSTVKILIPGFALASILYTLVHMQLLRLSALWRVFLRVTLYCILTYICTIAAVRYSFALINLPI
;
A
#
# COMPACT_ATOMS: atom_id res chain seq x y z
N MET A 1 -7.84 -37.16 7.90
CA MET A 1 -6.44 -37.16 7.41
C MET A 1 -5.80 -35.91 7.97
N LEU A 2 -4.74 -36.01 8.78
CA LEU A 2 -4.06 -34.83 9.33
C LEU A 2 -3.26 -34.16 8.21
N PRO A 3 -3.28 -32.83 8.07
CA PRO A 3 -2.52 -32.13 7.04
C PRO A 3 -1.02 -32.33 7.26
N THR A 4 -0.28 -32.41 6.15
CA THR A 4 1.18 -32.58 6.14
C THR A 4 1.89 -31.28 6.56
N ALA A 5 3.13 -31.39 7.03
CA ALA A 5 3.92 -30.22 7.44
C ALA A 5 4.10 -29.17 6.31
N ASN A 6 4.05 -29.59 5.04
CA ASN A 6 4.11 -28.66 3.90
C ASN A 6 2.75 -27.97 3.67
N GLU A 7 1.64 -28.68 3.74
CA GLU A 7 0.30 -28.09 3.59
C GLU A 7 0.04 -27.02 4.66
N THR A 8 0.38 -27.31 5.92
CA THR A 8 0.24 -26.35 7.04
C THR A 8 1.13 -25.11 6.87
N LYS A 9 2.31 -25.26 6.27
CA LYS A 9 3.21 -24.15 5.96
C LYS A 9 2.62 -23.24 4.89
N ASP A 10 2.08 -23.83 3.82
CA ASP A 10 1.50 -23.10 2.70
C ASP A 10 0.24 -22.36 3.16
N GLU A 11 -0.63 -23.01 3.95
CA GLU A 11 -1.79 -22.38 4.59
C GLU A 11 -1.39 -21.16 5.43
N LEU A 12 -0.31 -21.26 6.21
CA LEU A 12 0.20 -20.16 7.02
C LEU A 12 0.66 -18.98 6.15
N TRP A 13 1.40 -19.25 5.07
CA TRP A 13 1.92 -18.20 4.19
C TRP A 13 0.80 -17.43 3.50
N TRP A 14 -0.18 -18.15 2.96
CA TRP A 14 -1.35 -17.55 2.32
C TRP A 14 -2.22 -16.79 3.33
N SER A 15 -2.35 -17.28 4.56
CA SER A 15 -3.07 -16.57 5.63
C SER A 15 -2.39 -15.25 6.02
N ILE A 16 -1.06 -15.25 6.15
CA ILE A 16 -0.28 -14.02 6.41
C ILE A 16 -0.47 -13.03 5.27
N TYR A 17 -0.35 -13.49 4.02
CA TYR A 17 -0.56 -12.66 2.84
C TYR A 17 -1.98 -12.08 2.79
N ALA A 18 -3.00 -12.92 2.95
CA ALA A 18 -4.40 -12.50 2.88
C ALA A 18 -4.72 -11.48 3.97
N TRP A 19 -4.31 -11.73 5.22
CA TRP A 19 -4.50 -10.80 6.33
C TRP A 19 -3.90 -9.43 6.04
N TRP A 20 -2.62 -9.38 5.68
CA TRP A 20 -1.94 -8.11 5.45
C TRP A 20 -2.41 -7.39 4.18
N SER A 21 -2.82 -8.14 3.16
CA SER A 21 -3.47 -7.56 1.97
C SER A 21 -4.80 -6.90 2.33
N CYS A 22 -5.65 -7.55 3.13
CA CYS A 22 -6.88 -6.96 3.64
C CYS A 22 -6.62 -5.68 4.44
N VAL A 23 -5.63 -5.70 5.34
CA VAL A 23 -5.24 -4.51 6.12
C VAL A 23 -4.79 -3.36 5.21
N LEU A 24 -3.98 -3.65 4.20
CA LEU A 24 -3.49 -2.64 3.24
C LEU A 24 -4.62 -2.09 2.36
N VAL A 25 -5.54 -2.93 1.88
CA VAL A 25 -6.72 -2.50 1.13
C VAL A 25 -7.63 -1.63 2.01
N LEU A 26 -7.89 -2.04 3.25
CA LEU A 26 -8.68 -1.23 4.19
C LEU A 26 -8.03 0.14 4.43
N LYS A 27 -6.70 0.21 4.55
CA LYS A 27 -5.97 1.47 4.66
C LYS A 27 -6.19 2.37 3.43
N MET A 28 -6.18 1.80 2.22
CA MET A 28 -6.46 2.55 0.98
C MET A 28 -7.90 3.09 0.92
N MET A 29 -8.86 2.27 1.34
CA MET A 29 -10.26 2.69 1.45
C MET A 29 -10.41 3.83 2.47
N LEU A 30 -9.73 3.74 3.62
CA LEU A 30 -9.69 4.80 4.62
C LEU A 30 -9.13 6.11 4.07
N LEU A 31 -8.04 6.07 3.29
CA LEU A 31 -7.50 7.28 2.65
C LEU A 31 -8.50 7.92 1.68
N THR A 32 -9.25 7.12 0.93
CA THR A 32 -10.34 7.61 0.06
C THR A 32 -11.43 8.30 0.87
N TRP A 33 -11.89 7.66 1.94
CA TRP A 33 -12.88 8.22 2.85
C TRP A 33 -12.42 9.54 3.47
N TYR A 34 -11.21 9.59 4.04
CA TYR A 34 -10.64 10.80 4.62
C TYR A 34 -10.43 11.90 3.59
N THR A 35 -10.15 11.57 2.33
CA THR A 35 -10.04 12.57 1.26
C THR A 35 -11.38 13.28 1.06
N GLY A 36 -12.49 12.54 1.03
CA GLY A 36 -13.84 13.10 0.98
C GLY A 36 -14.13 14.00 2.19
N GLN A 37 -13.78 13.54 3.40
CA GLN A 37 -13.96 14.34 4.63
C GLN A 37 -13.19 15.65 4.59
N ILE A 38 -11.93 15.65 4.13
CA ILE A 38 -11.12 16.87 4.01
C ILE A 38 -11.74 17.81 2.96
N ARG A 39 -12.20 17.29 1.81
CA ARG A 39 -12.85 18.10 0.77
C ARG A 39 -14.10 18.80 1.29
N VAL A 40 -14.95 18.07 2.02
CA VAL A 40 -16.16 18.64 2.64
C VAL A 40 -15.79 19.61 3.76
N ARG A 41 -14.79 19.32 4.60
CA ARG A 41 -14.36 20.23 5.66
C ARG A 41 -13.80 21.54 5.10
N GLU A 42 -12.95 21.43 4.07
CA GLU A 42 -12.27 22.57 3.49
C GLU A 42 -13.05 23.28 2.39
N GLN A 43 -14.18 22.73 1.96
CA GLN A 43 -15.02 23.22 0.86
C GLN A 43 -14.25 23.33 -0.46
N VAL A 44 -13.49 22.28 -0.77
CA VAL A 44 -12.69 22.16 -1.99
C VAL A 44 -13.37 21.16 -2.94
N ILE A 45 -13.97 21.69 -4.00
CA ILE A 45 -14.74 20.91 -4.98
C ILE A 45 -13.96 20.70 -6.27
N HIS A 46 -14.30 19.62 -6.98
CA HIS A 46 -13.72 19.30 -8.27
C HIS A 46 -14.66 19.65 -9.43
N SER A 47 -15.97 19.46 -9.21
CA SER A 47 -17.04 19.75 -10.15
C SER A 47 -18.02 20.77 -9.57
N GLU A 48 -18.70 21.54 -10.43
CA GLU A 48 -19.82 22.41 -10.02
C GLU A 48 -21.01 21.60 -9.46
N GLU A 49 -21.16 20.32 -9.86
CA GLU A 49 -22.13 19.41 -9.26
C GLU A 49 -21.90 19.26 -7.75
N ASP A 50 -20.64 19.11 -7.33
CA ASP A 50 -20.28 18.94 -5.92
C ASP A 50 -20.68 20.16 -5.07
N ARG A 51 -20.84 21.33 -5.69
CA ARG A 51 -21.20 22.58 -5.02
C ARG A 51 -22.53 22.47 -4.29
N MET A 52 -23.46 21.63 -4.78
CA MET A 52 -24.75 21.42 -4.13
C MET A 52 -24.63 20.82 -2.72
N TRP A 53 -23.50 20.15 -2.42
CA TRP A 53 -23.22 19.51 -1.13
C TRP A 53 -22.35 20.37 -0.20
N MET A 54 -21.98 21.59 -0.63
CA MET A 54 -21.06 22.49 0.08
C MET A 54 -21.81 23.68 0.66
N THR A 55 -22.07 23.66 1.97
CA THR A 55 -22.83 24.71 2.69
C THR A 55 -22.08 25.24 3.92
N LYS A 56 -20.86 24.75 4.18
CA LYS A 56 -20.17 24.98 5.47
C LYS A 56 -19.34 26.26 5.50
N LYS A 57 -18.85 26.74 4.35
CA LYS A 57 -18.09 28.01 4.26
C LYS A 57 -18.69 28.88 3.15
N PRO A 58 -18.62 30.21 3.29
CA PRO A 58 -19.12 31.14 2.26
C PRO A 58 -18.27 31.11 0.98
N GLU A 59 -16.97 30.82 1.12
CA GLU A 59 -16.06 30.68 0.00
C GLU A 59 -15.83 29.19 -0.32
N ILE A 60 -16.16 28.82 -1.56
CA ILE A 60 -15.99 27.47 -2.09
C ILE A 60 -14.85 27.51 -3.10
N ILE A 61 -13.84 26.65 -2.90
CA ILE A 61 -12.68 26.58 -3.78
C ILE A 61 -12.99 25.56 -4.88
N LEU A 62 -13.31 26.06 -6.09
CA LEU A 62 -13.39 25.21 -7.28
C LEU A 62 -11.99 24.93 -7.81
N CYS A 63 -11.56 23.67 -7.73
CA CYS A 63 -10.26 23.23 -8.21
C CYS A 63 -10.41 21.99 -9.09
N THR A 64 -10.43 22.21 -10.41
CA THR A 64 -10.57 21.17 -11.44
C THR A 64 -9.37 20.22 -11.53
N THR A 65 -8.25 20.50 -10.86
CA THR A 65 -7.14 19.53 -10.70
C THR A 65 -7.30 18.68 -9.45
N GLY A 66 -8.16 19.13 -8.52
CA GLY A 66 -8.46 18.49 -7.25
C GLY A 66 -7.47 18.81 -6.13
N ASP A 67 -6.55 19.77 -6.32
CA ASP A 67 -5.45 20.14 -5.42
C ASP A 67 -5.66 21.48 -4.68
N GLY A 68 -6.91 21.93 -4.53
CA GLY A 68 -7.22 23.28 -4.01
C GLY A 68 -6.88 23.54 -2.54
N HIS A 69 -6.34 22.57 -1.80
CA HIS A 69 -5.93 22.74 -0.40
C HIS A 69 -4.73 21.85 -0.04
N PRO A 70 -3.77 22.34 0.79
CA PRO A 70 -2.56 21.60 1.15
C PRO A 70 -2.84 20.21 1.76
N ASP A 71 -3.89 20.07 2.58
CA ASP A 71 -4.25 18.77 3.16
C ASP A 71 -4.82 17.79 2.12
N VAL A 72 -5.53 18.29 1.10
CA VAL A 72 -6.02 17.47 -0.01
C VAL A 72 -4.83 16.99 -0.85
N ILE A 73 -3.87 17.86 -1.14
CA ILE A 73 -2.64 17.49 -1.84
C ILE A 73 -1.88 16.40 -1.05
N ARG A 74 -1.76 16.57 0.26
CA ARG A 74 -1.05 15.64 1.15
C ARG A 74 -1.67 14.25 1.15
N ILE A 75 -2.99 14.16 1.33
CA ILE A 75 -3.67 12.86 1.36
C ILE A 75 -3.69 12.17 0.00
N ARG A 76 -3.84 12.94 -1.09
CA ARG A 76 -3.75 12.40 -2.45
C ARG A 76 -2.35 11.86 -2.75
N ARG A 77 -1.29 12.55 -2.30
CA ARG A 77 0.09 12.06 -2.45
C ARG A 77 0.34 10.80 -1.64
N ALA A 78 -0.18 10.70 -0.41
CA ALA A 78 -0.09 9.48 0.38
C ALA A 78 -0.81 8.31 -0.31
N HIS A 79 -2.03 8.54 -0.78
CA HIS A 79 -2.82 7.52 -1.47
C HIS A 79 -2.19 7.10 -2.81
N ARG A 80 -1.69 8.04 -3.61
CA ARG A 80 -0.96 7.75 -4.85
C ARG A 80 0.31 6.93 -4.59
N TYR A 81 1.06 7.29 -3.55
CA TYR A 81 2.24 6.52 -3.16
C TYR A 81 1.89 5.07 -2.82
N ASP A 82 0.77 4.85 -2.14
CA ASP A 82 0.31 3.50 -1.89
C ASP A 82 -0.13 2.77 -3.15
N LEU A 83 -0.77 3.45 -4.11
CA LEU A 83 -1.07 2.83 -5.42
C LEU A 83 0.22 2.38 -6.13
N GLU A 84 1.28 3.19 -6.05
CA GLU A 84 2.58 2.90 -6.68
C GLU A 84 3.36 1.79 -5.95
N THR A 85 3.04 1.45 -4.71
CA THR A 85 3.82 0.50 -3.89
C THR A 85 3.03 -0.72 -3.44
N VAL A 86 1.83 -0.53 -2.89
CA VAL A 86 0.94 -1.59 -2.40
C VAL A 86 0.37 -2.42 -3.55
N LEU A 87 0.02 -1.82 -4.70
CA LEU A 87 -0.49 -2.60 -5.84
C LEU A 87 0.57 -3.56 -6.39
N PRO A 88 1.81 -3.12 -6.71
CA PRO A 88 2.86 -4.05 -7.08
C PRO A 88 3.12 -5.12 -6.02
N PHE A 89 3.13 -4.75 -4.73
CA PHE A 89 3.30 -5.71 -3.65
C PHE A 89 2.22 -6.80 -3.68
N MET A 90 0.94 -6.43 -3.82
CA MET A 90 -0.16 -7.40 -3.91
C MET A 90 -0.07 -8.29 -5.15
N VAL A 91 0.46 -7.78 -6.28
CA VAL A 91 0.60 -8.57 -7.51
C VAL A 91 1.79 -9.54 -7.42
N PHE A 92 2.95 -9.08 -6.95
CA PHE A 92 4.18 -9.87 -6.98
C PHE A 92 4.34 -10.80 -5.78
N THR A 93 3.74 -10.51 -4.62
CA THR A 93 3.87 -11.36 -3.42
C THR A 93 3.33 -12.78 -3.64
N PRO A 94 2.15 -13.00 -4.25
CA PRO A 94 1.68 -14.35 -4.59
C PRO A 94 2.65 -15.13 -5.49
N LEU A 95 3.23 -14.46 -6.50
CA LEU A 95 4.20 -15.06 -7.41
C LEU A 95 5.48 -15.47 -6.67
N TRP A 96 5.93 -14.62 -5.75
CA TRP A 96 7.08 -14.87 -4.90
C TRP A 96 6.83 -15.98 -3.88
N LEU A 97 5.66 -16.04 -3.26
CA LEU A 97 5.30 -17.10 -2.30
C LEU A 97 5.41 -18.51 -2.89
N HIS A 98 5.15 -18.65 -4.19
CA HIS A 98 5.26 -19.94 -4.87
C HIS A 98 6.71 -20.43 -5.02
N VAL A 99 7.67 -19.52 -5.09
CA VAL A 99 9.10 -19.85 -5.25
C VAL A 99 9.92 -19.70 -3.97
N GLU A 100 9.33 -19.09 -2.94
CA GLU A 100 9.98 -18.89 -1.65
C GLU A 100 10.09 -20.22 -0.89
N THR A 101 11.13 -20.32 -0.05
CA THR A 101 11.45 -21.54 0.69
C THR A 101 11.59 -21.27 2.20
N CYS A 102 11.81 -20.03 2.62
CA CYS A 102 12.10 -19.67 4.00
C CYS A 102 10.89 -19.09 4.74
N ASN A 103 10.47 -19.79 5.80
CA ASN A 103 9.38 -19.35 6.68
C ASN A 103 9.63 -17.99 7.34
N SER A 104 10.87 -17.74 7.79
CA SER A 104 11.22 -16.50 8.48
C SER A 104 11.09 -15.29 7.54
N THR A 105 11.46 -15.47 6.27
CA THR A 105 11.37 -14.40 5.26
C THR A 105 9.92 -13.96 5.07
N VAL A 106 8.99 -14.90 4.88
CA VAL A 106 7.55 -14.59 4.73
C VAL A 106 7.00 -13.89 5.98
N LYS A 107 7.31 -14.42 7.17
CA LYS A 107 6.85 -13.87 8.46
C LYS A 107 7.39 -12.48 8.78
N ILE A 108 8.50 -12.06 8.18
CA ILE A 108 9.12 -10.75 8.42
C ILE A 108 8.75 -9.77 7.32
N LEU A 109 8.90 -10.15 6.04
CA LEU A 109 8.77 -9.21 4.92
C LEU A 109 7.33 -8.78 4.67
N ILE A 110 6.35 -9.70 4.70
CA ILE A 110 4.95 -9.32 4.44
C ILE A 110 4.43 -8.38 5.55
N PRO A 111 4.52 -8.71 6.85
CA PRO A 111 4.12 -7.80 7.90
C PRO A 111 4.97 -6.52 7.92
N GLY A 112 6.28 -6.64 7.71
CA GLY A 112 7.22 -5.52 7.71
C GLY A 112 6.89 -4.48 6.62
N PHE A 113 6.57 -4.94 5.41
CA PHE A 113 6.13 -4.06 4.32
C PHE A 113 4.84 -3.31 4.72
N ALA A 114 3.85 -4.04 5.23
CA ALA A 114 2.57 -3.43 5.57
C ALA A 114 2.69 -2.41 6.72
N LEU A 115 3.44 -2.75 7.77
CA LEU A 115 3.73 -1.84 8.88
C LEU A 115 4.50 -0.60 8.41
N ALA A 116 5.52 -0.76 7.57
CA ALA A 116 6.27 0.36 7.01
C ALA A 116 5.38 1.26 6.12
N SER A 117 4.45 0.68 5.35
CA SER A 117 3.49 1.43 4.52
C SER A 117 2.50 2.22 5.37
N ILE A 118 1.96 1.62 6.43
CA ILE A 118 1.08 2.30 7.39
C ILE A 118 1.85 3.46 8.05
N LEU A 119 3.05 3.20 8.57
CA LEU A 119 3.86 4.23 9.22
C LEU A 119 4.25 5.35 8.25
N TYR A 120 4.59 5.02 7.00
CA TYR A 120 4.85 6.02 5.95
C TYR A 120 3.63 6.94 5.78
N THR A 121 2.43 6.37 5.70
CA THR A 121 1.18 7.13 5.54
C THR A 121 0.96 8.07 6.73
N LEU A 122 1.12 7.58 7.96
CA LEU A 122 0.95 8.37 9.18
C LEU A 122 1.93 9.54 9.27
N VAL A 123 3.20 9.32 8.94
CA VAL A 123 4.23 10.38 8.93
C VAL A 123 4.01 11.34 7.76
N HIS A 124 3.62 10.85 6.58
CA HIS A 124 3.34 11.70 5.41
C HIS A 124 2.16 12.64 5.67
N MET A 125 1.11 12.11 6.30
CA MET A 125 -0.08 12.84 6.69
C MET A 125 0.10 13.73 7.92
N GLN A 126 1.29 13.75 8.53
CA GLN A 126 1.60 14.51 9.75
C GLN A 126 0.74 14.15 10.96
N LEU A 127 0.13 12.95 10.97
CA LEU A 127 -0.54 12.42 12.17
C LEU A 127 0.47 12.13 13.27
N LEU A 128 1.69 11.73 12.87
CA LEU A 128 2.82 11.58 13.76
C LEU A 128 3.86 12.67 13.46
N ARG A 129 4.23 13.43 14.48
CA ARG A 129 5.26 14.49 14.39
C ARG A 129 6.67 13.90 14.40
N LEU A 130 7.04 13.22 13.32
CA LEU A 130 8.40 12.71 13.10
C LEU A 130 9.17 13.59 12.09
N SER A 131 10.50 13.54 12.18
CA SER A 131 11.40 14.20 11.22
C SER A 131 11.13 13.74 9.79
N ALA A 132 11.33 14.65 8.82
CA ALA A 132 11.21 14.35 7.39
C ALA A 132 12.09 13.16 6.94
N LEU A 133 13.20 12.91 7.64
CA LEU A 133 14.09 11.78 7.41
C LEU A 133 13.38 10.42 7.50
N TRP A 134 12.42 10.28 8.42
CA TRP A 134 11.66 9.04 8.58
C TRP A 134 10.84 8.69 7.33
N ARG A 135 10.31 9.70 6.62
CA ARG A 135 9.59 9.47 5.36
C ARG A 135 10.51 8.92 4.28
N VAL A 136 11.75 9.39 4.22
CA VAL A 136 12.74 8.92 3.26
C VAL A 136 13.17 7.49 3.61
N PHE A 137 13.48 7.24 4.89
CA PHE A 137 13.84 5.90 5.36
C PHE A 137 12.74 4.87 5.06
N LEU A 138 11.49 5.17 5.42
CA LEU A 138 10.36 4.28 5.16
C LEU A 138 10.14 4.03 3.67
N ARG A 139 10.31 5.07 2.84
CA ARG A 139 10.22 4.94 1.39
C ARG A 139 11.28 3.99 0.85
N VAL A 140 12.54 4.18 1.26
CA VAL A 140 13.64 3.31 0.84
C VAL A 140 13.37 1.87 1.27
N THR A 141 12.98 1.65 2.52
CA THR A 141 12.64 0.31 3.05
C THR A 141 11.55 -0.37 2.22
N LEU A 142 10.47 0.35 1.89
CA LEU A 142 9.38 -0.21 1.08
C LEU A 142 9.84 -0.62 -0.32
N TYR A 143 10.61 0.23 -1.00
CA TYR A 143 11.16 -0.11 -2.31
C TYR A 143 12.17 -1.25 -2.25
N CYS A 144 13.01 -1.32 -1.21
CA CYS A 144 13.95 -2.42 -1.01
C CYS A 144 13.24 -3.78 -0.82
N ILE A 145 12.16 -3.82 -0.04
CA ILE A 145 11.37 -5.06 0.12
C ILE A 145 10.71 -5.45 -1.21
N LEU A 146 10.13 -4.47 -1.92
CA LEU A 146 9.45 -4.73 -3.19
C LEU A 146 10.43 -5.23 -4.27
N THR A 147 11.60 -4.59 -4.41
CA THR A 147 12.61 -5.03 -5.39
C THR A 147 13.18 -6.39 -5.03
N TYR A 148 13.36 -6.71 -3.74
CA TYR A 148 13.74 -8.05 -3.30
C TYR A 148 12.71 -9.11 -3.74
N ILE A 149 11.42 -8.90 -3.45
CA ILE A 149 10.34 -9.82 -3.82
C ILE A 149 10.33 -10.05 -5.35
N CYS A 150 10.38 -8.97 -6.13
CA CYS A 150 10.35 -9.04 -7.58
C CYS A 150 11.59 -9.75 -8.17
N THR A 151 12.78 -9.46 -7.65
CA THR A 151 14.03 -10.05 -8.17
C THR A 151 14.12 -11.54 -7.86
N ILE A 152 13.76 -11.97 -6.65
CA ILE A 152 13.75 -13.40 -6.30
C ILE A 152 12.74 -14.16 -7.15
N ALA A 153 11.52 -13.62 -7.31
CA ALA A 153 10.52 -14.21 -8.19
C ALA A 153 11.08 -14.37 -9.62
N ALA A 154 11.59 -13.29 -10.21
CA ALA A 154 12.11 -13.30 -11.58
C ALA A 154 13.25 -14.33 -11.78
N VAL A 155 14.23 -14.38 -10.87
CA VAL A 155 15.37 -15.30 -10.96
C VAL A 155 14.91 -16.76 -10.86
N ARG A 156 14.04 -17.08 -9.89
CA ARG A 156 13.56 -18.45 -9.68
C ARG A 156 12.71 -18.96 -10.84
N TYR A 157 11.80 -18.14 -11.36
CA TYR A 157 11.00 -18.50 -12.53
C TYR A 157 11.86 -18.63 -13.79
N SER A 158 12.85 -17.75 -13.98
CA SER A 158 13.79 -17.86 -15.11
C SER A 158 14.57 -19.17 -15.07
N PHE A 159 15.03 -19.57 -13.88
CA PHE A 159 15.71 -20.85 -13.71
C PHE A 159 14.77 -22.04 -13.97
N ALA A 160 13.52 -21.99 -13.49
CA ALA A 160 12.53 -23.03 -13.76
C ALA A 160 12.24 -23.18 -15.26
N LEU A 161 12.14 -22.06 -15.99
CA LEU A 161 11.91 -22.05 -17.44
C LEU A 161 13.07 -22.66 -18.22
N ILE A 162 14.31 -22.36 -17.83
CA ILE A 162 15.52 -22.89 -18.49
C ILE A 162 15.64 -24.42 -18.32
N ASN A 163 15.14 -24.97 -17.20
CA ASN A 163 15.26 -26.40 -16.88
C ASN A 163 14.06 -27.25 -17.32
N LEU A 164 13.10 -26.69 -18.07
CA LEU A 164 12.00 -27.47 -18.63
C LEU A 164 12.54 -28.43 -19.71
N PRO A 165 12.32 -29.75 -19.58
CA PRO A 165 12.63 -30.67 -20.67
C PRO A 165 11.71 -30.36 -21.85
N ILE A 166 12.31 -30.09 -23.03
CA ILE A 166 11.61 -29.88 -24.30
C ILE A 166 10.88 -31.16 -24.71
#